data_AF-A0A1M6XAC3-F1
#
_entry.id   AF-A0A1M6XAC3-F1
#
_cell.length_a   1.000
_cell.length_b   1.000
_cell.length_c   1.000
_cell.angle_alpha   90.00
_cell.angle_beta   90.00
_cell.angle_gamma   90.00
#
_symmetry.space_group_name_H-M   'P 1'
#
loop_
_entity.id
_entity.type
_entity.pdbx_description
1 polymer ?
#
loop_
_entity_poly.entity_id
_entity_poly.type
_entity_poly.pdbx_seq_one_letter_code
_entity_poly.pdbx_strand_id
1 'polypeptide(L)'
;MGNIQFSIHDYYDMLNLHKALLEAKFHENPENASVPGSPIVARLYNELLDRLAECEAGKKGKENWTEWRKIKNQNFYKERAISNIIQFSQWRTSDYQQKANLIHNYFSPFTYTEDELSELVYEIDNKF
;
A
#
# COMPACT_ATOMS: atom_id res chain seq x y z
N MET A 1 6.43 -12.39 -27.90
CA MET A 1 5.89 -12.64 -26.54
C MET A 1 4.41 -12.92 -26.68
N GLY A 2 3.90 -14.01 -26.11
CA GLY A 2 2.47 -14.31 -26.15
C GLY A 2 1.66 -13.29 -25.35
N ASN A 3 0.38 -13.14 -25.66
CA ASN A 3 -0.54 -12.39 -24.81
C ASN A 3 -0.64 -13.12 -23.46
N ILE A 4 -0.15 -12.50 -22.39
CA ILE A 4 -0.36 -12.99 -21.03
C ILE A 4 -1.74 -12.48 -20.59
N GLN A 5 -2.63 -13.42 -20.28
CA GLN A 5 -3.97 -13.10 -19.79
C GLN A 5 -4.08 -13.55 -18.34
N PHE A 6 -4.47 -12.62 -17.47
CA PHE A 6 -4.90 -12.87 -16.10
C PHE A 6 -6.36 -12.45 -15.98
N SER A 7 -7.21 -13.28 -15.36
CA SER A 7 -8.65 -13.03 -15.25
C SER A 7 -9.13 -13.10 -13.80
N ILE A 8 -9.92 -12.11 -13.43
CA ILE A 8 -10.71 -11.99 -12.21
C ILE A 8 -12.17 -12.05 -12.64
N HIS A 9 -12.98 -12.94 -12.07
CA HIS A 9 -14.32 -13.23 -12.58
C HIS A 9 -15.41 -12.39 -11.92
N ASP A 10 -15.27 -12.11 -10.63
CA ASP A 10 -16.29 -11.40 -9.87
C ASP A 10 -15.71 -10.52 -8.76
N TYR A 11 -16.63 -9.89 -8.02
CA TYR A 11 -16.31 -9.05 -6.87
C TYR A 11 -15.57 -9.81 -5.76
N TYR A 12 -15.91 -11.08 -5.52
CA TYR A 12 -15.31 -11.87 -4.46
C TYR A 12 -13.89 -12.31 -4.80
N ASP A 13 -13.58 -12.57 -6.07
CA ASP A 13 -12.20 -12.76 -6.54
C ASP A 13 -11.35 -11.54 -6.18
N MET A 14 -11.85 -10.33 -6.47
CA MET A 14 -11.14 -9.09 -6.12
C MET A 14 -11.01 -8.89 -4.62
N LEU A 15 -12.09 -9.13 -3.87
CA LEU A 15 -12.10 -8.92 -2.42
C LEU A 15 -11.11 -9.86 -1.71
N ASN A 16 -11.03 -11.11 -2.15
CA ASN A 16 -10.08 -12.07 -1.58
C ASN A 16 -8.64 -11.79 -2.03
N LEU A 17 -8.43 -11.32 -3.26
CA LEU A 17 -7.11 -10.85 -3.69
C LEU A 17 -6.66 -9.63 -2.88
N HIS A 18 -7.57 -8.71 -2.55
CA HIS A 18 -7.28 -7.58 -1.67
C HIS A 18 -6.81 -8.07 -0.30
N LYS A 19 -7.53 -9.02 0.33
CA LYS A 19 -7.12 -9.59 1.62
C LYS A 19 -5.72 -10.22 1.56
N ALA A 20 -5.46 -11.01 0.52
CA ALA A 20 -4.16 -11.66 0.34
C ALA A 20 -3.03 -10.63 0.15
N LEU A 21 -3.25 -9.58 -0.65
CA LEU A 21 -2.27 -8.49 -0.85
C LEU A 21 -2.07 -7.66 0.41
N LEU A 22 -3.13 -7.42 1.19
CA LEU A 22 -3.05 -6.72 2.46
C LEU A 22 -2.16 -7.49 3.45
N GLU A 23 -2.39 -8.80 3.58
CA GLU A 23 -1.58 -9.66 4.44
C GLU A 23 -0.12 -9.71 3.98
N ALA A 24 0.13 -9.90 2.68
CA ALA A 24 1.48 -10.02 2.14
C ALA A 24 2.29 -8.71 2.21
N LYS A 25 1.69 -7.56 1.89
CA LYS A 25 2.39 -6.26 1.92
C LYS A 25 2.64 -5.76 3.33
N PHE A 26 1.72 -6.02 4.25
CA PHE A 26 1.78 -5.55 5.62
C PHE A 26 1.99 -6.71 6.57
N HIS A 27 2.76 -7.73 6.18
CA HIS A 27 3.25 -8.73 7.12
C HIS A 27 4.34 -8.08 8.00
N GLU A 28 4.35 -8.39 9.29
CA GLU A 28 5.34 -7.82 10.24
C GLU A 28 6.75 -8.34 9.97
N ASN A 29 6.87 -9.58 9.51
CA ASN A 29 8.13 -10.23 9.16
C ASN A 29 7.98 -10.97 7.82
N PRO A 30 7.96 -10.28 6.68
CA PRO A 30 7.69 -10.90 5.39
C PRO A 30 8.84 -11.85 5.00
N GLU A 31 8.52 -13.09 4.64
CA GLU A 31 9.55 -14.01 4.10
C GLU A 31 10.20 -13.45 2.83
N ASN A 32 9.41 -12.75 2.01
CA ASN A 32 9.90 -12.01 0.85
C ASN A 32 9.87 -10.50 1.12
N ALA A 33 10.99 -9.97 1.60
CA ALA A 33 11.17 -8.54 1.88
C ALA A 33 11.00 -7.61 0.64
N SER A 34 10.96 -8.17 -0.57
CA SER A 34 10.70 -7.38 -1.78
C SER A 34 9.22 -7.06 -2.00
N VAL A 35 8.29 -7.77 -1.35
CA VAL A 35 6.84 -7.57 -1.55
C VAL A 35 6.33 -6.24 -0.98
N PRO A 36 6.61 -5.87 0.29
CA PRO A 36 6.10 -4.63 0.88
C PRO A 36 6.49 -3.39 0.07
N GLY A 37 7.76 -3.28 -0.33
CA GLY A 37 8.29 -2.13 -1.07
C GLY A 37 8.17 -2.20 -2.59
N SER A 38 7.56 -3.23 -3.16
CA SER A 38 7.54 -3.42 -4.63
C SER A 38 6.66 -2.36 -5.32
N PRO A 39 7.20 -1.58 -6.28
CA PRO A 39 6.42 -0.64 -7.06
C PRO A 39 5.42 -1.34 -7.99
N ILE A 40 5.73 -2.57 -8.44
CA ILE A 40 4.82 -3.37 -9.28
C ILE A 40 3.61 -3.81 -8.45
N VAL A 41 3.85 -4.34 -7.25
CA VAL A 41 2.77 -4.77 -6.35
C VAL A 41 1.95 -3.56 -5.90
N ALA A 42 2.59 -2.43 -5.59
CA ALA A 42 1.89 -1.19 -5.25
C ALA A 42 0.93 -0.76 -6.37
N ARG A 43 1.40 -0.69 -7.62
CA ARG A 43 0.55 -0.35 -8.76
C ARG A 43 -0.64 -1.31 -8.91
N LEU A 44 -0.38 -2.62 -8.92
CA LEU A 44 -1.41 -3.65 -9.06
C LEU A 44 -2.46 -3.57 -7.94
N TYR A 45 -2.00 -3.30 -6.72
CA TYR A 45 -2.90 -3.24 -5.56
C TYR A 45 -3.78 -1.98 -5.60
N ASN A 46 -3.25 -0.86 -6.07
CA ASN A 46 -4.06 0.34 -6.29
C ASN A 46 -5.14 0.10 -7.36
N GLU A 47 -4.76 -0.50 -8.50
CA GLU A 47 -5.70 -0.83 -9.58
C GLU A 47 -6.82 -1.77 -9.08
N LEU A 48 -6.47 -2.77 -8.28
CA LEU A 48 -7.45 -3.69 -7.68
C LEU A 48 -8.48 -2.96 -6.79
N LEU A 49 -8.01 -2.07 -5.92
CA LEU A 49 -8.86 -1.31 -5.00
C LEU A 49 -9.76 -0.32 -5.75
N ASP A 50 -9.25 0.29 -6.82
CA ASP A 50 -10.06 1.15 -7.69
C ASP A 50 -11.21 0.36 -8.32
N ARG A 51 -10.95 -0.86 -8.81
CA ARG A 51 -11.98 -1.75 -9.36
C ARG A 51 -12.98 -2.24 -8.31
N LEU A 52 -12.53 -2.58 -7.11
CA LEU A 52 -13.43 -2.93 -5.99
C LEU A 52 -14.40 -1.79 -5.67
N ALA A 53 -13.89 -0.56 -5.59
CA ALA A 53 -14.70 0.62 -5.32
C ALA A 53 -15.71 0.90 -6.43
N GLU A 54 -15.37 0.60 -7.69
CA GLU A 54 -16.29 0.69 -8.83
C GLU A 54 -17.41 -0.36 -8.77
N CYS A 55 -17.10 -1.60 -8.37
CA CYS A 55 -18.08 -2.68 -8.30
C CYS A 55 -19.12 -2.50 -7.20
N GLU A 56 -18.77 -1.82 -6.10
CA GLU A 56 -19.71 -1.52 -5.01
C GLU A 56 -20.56 -0.25 -5.25
N ALA A 57 -20.71 0.18 -6.50
CA ALA A 57 -21.38 1.43 -6.85
C ALA A 57 -22.90 1.46 -6.56
N GLY A 58 -23.24 1.63 -5.29
CA GLY A 58 -24.22 2.60 -4.80
C GLY A 58 -23.46 3.55 -3.87
N LYS A 59 -23.64 4.88 -3.98
CA LYS A 59 -22.78 5.96 -3.43
C LYS A 59 -21.94 5.64 -2.16
N LYS A 60 -22.49 4.91 -1.20
CA LYS A 60 -21.81 4.44 0.02
C LYS A 60 -20.56 3.56 -0.21
N GLY A 61 -20.53 2.70 -1.23
CA GLY A 61 -19.38 1.79 -1.46
C GLY A 61 -18.09 2.53 -1.81
N LYS A 62 -18.15 3.46 -2.77
CA LYS A 62 -17.00 4.28 -3.16
C LYS A 62 -16.52 5.20 -2.02
N GLU A 63 -17.46 5.78 -1.26
CA GLU A 63 -17.13 6.58 -0.08
C GLU A 63 -16.45 5.72 1.00
N ASN A 64 -16.90 4.49 1.22
CA ASN A 64 -16.30 3.55 2.18
C ASN A 64 -14.85 3.20 1.81
N TRP A 65 -14.57 2.85 0.55
CA TRP A 65 -13.19 2.54 0.13
C TRP A 65 -12.28 3.77 0.15
N THR A 66 -12.81 4.93 -0.23
CA THR A 66 -12.05 6.19 -0.14
C THR A 66 -11.68 6.51 1.31
N GLU A 67 -12.62 6.36 2.24
CA GLU A 67 -12.37 6.57 3.67
C GLU A 67 -11.43 5.52 4.23
N TRP A 68 -11.63 4.25 3.89
CA TRP A 68 -10.78 3.14 4.32
C TRP A 68 -9.33 3.34 3.86
N ARG A 69 -9.09 3.87 2.66
CA ARG A 69 -7.73 4.11 2.15
C ARG A 69 -6.98 5.22 2.89
N LYS A 70 -7.63 6.09 3.65
CA LYS A 70 -6.91 7.15 4.38
C LYS A 70 -6.01 6.54 5.46
N ILE A 71 -4.72 6.84 5.40
CA ILE A 71 -3.73 6.22 6.32
C ILE A 71 -4.04 6.49 7.80
N LYS A 72 -4.61 7.66 8.11
CA LYS A 72 -5.06 8.02 9.47
C LYS A 72 -6.11 7.07 10.06
N ASN A 73 -6.82 6.32 9.22
CA ASN A 73 -7.80 5.32 9.63
C ASN A 73 -7.18 3.91 9.77
N GLN A 74 -5.88 3.78 9.49
CA GLN A 74 -5.19 2.50 9.29
C GLN A 74 -3.91 2.40 10.13
N ASN A 75 -3.97 2.84 11.40
CA ASN A 75 -2.81 2.87 12.31
C ASN A 75 -2.05 1.54 12.39
N PHE A 76 -2.78 0.42 12.45
CA PHE A 76 -2.17 -0.91 12.46
C PHE A 76 -1.28 -1.18 11.24
N TYR A 77 -1.76 -0.85 10.04
CA TYR A 77 -0.99 -1.05 8.82
C TYR A 77 0.11 0.01 8.64
N LYS A 78 -0.12 1.25 9.12
CA LYS A 78 0.91 2.29 9.20
C LYS A 78 2.12 1.78 9.99
N GLU A 79 1.90 1.26 11.19
CA GLU A 79 2.98 0.73 12.04
C GLU A 79 3.76 -0.38 11.33
N ARG A 80 3.06 -1.32 10.68
CA ARG A 80 3.71 -2.40 9.92
C ARG A 80 4.49 -1.93 8.71
N ALA A 81 3.99 -0.93 7.97
CA ALA A 81 4.72 -0.34 6.85
C ALA A 81 6.02 0.32 7.33
N ILE A 82 5.93 1.08 8.43
CA ILE A 82 7.11 1.71 9.06
C ILE A 82 8.10 0.64 9.51
N SER A 83 7.65 -0.41 10.21
CA SER A 83 8.51 -1.52 10.64
C SER A 83 9.23 -2.20 9.46
N ASN A 84 8.59 -2.31 8.30
CA ASN A 84 9.24 -2.84 7.11
C ASN A 84 10.22 -1.85 6.46
N ILE A 85 9.92 -0.55 6.46
CA ILE A 85 10.83 0.48 5.92
C ILE A 85 12.10 0.60 6.77
N ILE A 86 12.01 0.51 8.09
CA ILE A 86 13.20 0.64 8.95
C ILE A 86 14.22 -0.48 8.74
N GLN A 87 13.79 -1.64 8.23
CA GLN A 87 14.67 -2.73 7.83
C GLN A 87 15.33 -2.50 6.46
N PHE A 88 14.85 -1.52 5.68
CA PHE A 88 15.37 -1.21 4.37
C PHE A 88 16.58 -0.28 4.46
N SER A 89 17.77 -0.85 4.32
CA SER A 89 19.06 -0.17 4.53
C SER A 89 19.24 1.12 3.73
N GLN A 90 18.65 1.21 2.53
CA GLN A 90 18.79 2.39 1.68
C GLN A 90 18.03 3.62 2.20
N TRP A 91 17.08 3.46 3.13
CA TRP A 91 16.33 4.60 3.67
C TRP A 91 17.24 5.72 4.20
N ARG A 92 18.26 5.37 4.98
CA ARG A 92 19.17 6.34 5.62
C ARG A 92 19.99 7.16 4.61
N THR A 93 20.21 6.60 3.43
CA THR A 93 20.99 7.24 2.35
C THR A 93 20.10 7.91 1.31
N SER A 94 18.79 7.71 1.38
CA SER A 94 17.84 8.26 0.43
C SER A 94 17.60 9.76 0.67
N ASP A 95 17.50 10.52 -0.41
CA ASP A 95 16.97 11.88 -0.37
C ASP A 95 15.45 11.89 -0.13
N TYR A 96 14.87 13.09 0.04
CA TYR A 96 13.45 13.23 0.30
C TYR A 96 12.57 12.63 -0.81
N GLN A 97 12.93 12.82 -2.08
CA GLN A 97 12.13 12.32 -3.20
C GLN A 97 12.17 10.78 -3.26
N GLN A 98 13.32 10.20 -2.99
CA GLN A 98 13.50 8.75 -2.87
C GLN A 98 12.70 8.19 -1.69
N LYS A 99 12.73 8.86 -0.54
CA LYS A 99 11.91 8.50 0.64
C LYS A 99 10.42 8.59 0.34
N ALA A 100 9.97 9.63 -0.34
CA ALA A 100 8.58 9.76 -0.78
C ALA A 100 8.16 8.60 -1.68
N ASN A 101 9.01 8.23 -2.66
CA ASN A 101 8.76 7.07 -3.52
C ASN A 101 8.70 5.75 -2.74
N LEU A 102 9.56 5.58 -1.73
CA LEU A 102 9.50 4.42 -0.83
C LEU A 102 8.19 4.41 -0.04
N ILE A 103 7.79 5.53 0.56
CA ILE A 103 6.51 5.64 1.27
C ILE A 103 5.35 5.30 0.33
N HIS A 104 5.31 5.80 -0.92
CA HIS A 104 4.31 5.42 -1.92
C HIS A 104 4.22 3.91 -2.15
N ASN A 105 5.36 3.23 -2.26
CA ASN A 105 5.37 1.80 -2.52
C ASN A 105 4.97 0.97 -1.28
N TYR A 106 5.51 1.30 -0.11
CA TYR A 106 5.30 0.57 1.13
C TYR A 106 3.89 0.79 1.71
N PHE A 107 3.33 2.00 1.57
CA PHE A 107 2.02 2.33 2.11
C PHE A 107 0.87 2.03 1.15
N SER A 108 1.13 1.66 -0.10
CA SER A 108 0.08 1.26 -1.03
C SER A 108 -0.81 0.15 -0.42
N PRO A 109 -2.14 0.29 -0.43
CA PRO A 109 -2.94 1.18 -1.29
C PRO A 109 -3.46 2.41 -0.54
N PHE A 110 -2.86 2.76 0.59
CA PHE A 110 -3.31 3.88 1.41
C PHE A 110 -2.93 5.23 0.79
N THR A 111 -3.78 6.21 1.07
CA THR A 111 -3.66 7.59 0.63
C THR A 111 -3.36 8.50 1.81
N TYR A 112 -2.61 9.56 1.53
CA TYR A 112 -2.22 10.58 2.51
C TYR A 112 -2.05 11.92 1.81
N THR A 113 -2.08 13.00 2.60
CA THR A 113 -1.73 14.35 2.16
C THR A 113 -0.21 14.55 2.12
N GLU A 114 0.22 15.68 1.56
CA GLU A 114 1.64 16.08 1.58
C GLU A 114 2.16 16.34 3.01
N ASP A 115 1.30 16.87 3.88
CA ASP A 115 1.62 17.06 5.30
C ASP A 115 1.82 15.71 5.99
N GLU A 116 0.89 14.75 5.79
CA GLU A 116 1.01 13.39 6.31
C GLU A 116 2.25 12.66 5.74
N LEU A 117 2.61 12.90 4.48
CA LEU A 117 3.84 12.37 3.89
C LEU A 117 5.09 12.90 4.62
N SER A 118 5.14 14.21 4.84
CA SER A 118 6.26 14.86 5.54
C SER A 118 6.37 14.39 7.00
N GLU A 119 5.23 14.21 7.68
CA GLU A 119 5.16 13.60 9.01
C GLU A 119 5.68 12.15 9.01
N LEU A 120 5.30 11.35 8.02
CA LEU A 120 5.79 9.97 7.89
C LEU A 120 7.30 9.92 7.67
N VAL A 121 7.85 10.78 6.81
CA VAL A 121 9.31 10.88 6.61
C VAL A 121 10.01 11.21 7.93
N TYR A 122 9.51 12.23 8.65
CA TYR A 122 10.05 12.63 9.95
C TYR A 122 9.94 11.52 11.00
N GLU A 123 8.80 10.83 11.07
CA GLU A 123 8.57 9.74 12.01
C GLU A 123 9.55 8.57 11.77
N ILE A 124 9.77 8.20 10.51
CA ILE A 124 10.69 7.12 10.15
C ILE A 124 12.15 7.53 10.40
N ASP A 125 12.54 8.77 10.07
CA ASP A 125 13.89 9.27 10.32
C ASP A 125 14.26 9.26 11.81
N ASN A 126 13.29 9.49 12.71
CA ASN A 126 13.51 9.45 14.17
C ASN A 126 13.53 8.03 14.77
N LYS A 127 13.37 6.97 13.97
CA LYS A 127 13.45 5.57 14.43
C LYS A 127 14.85 4.95 14.23
N PHE A 128 15.83 5.74 13.81
CA PHE A 128 17.18 5.30 13.44
C PHE A 128 18.30 5.82 14.32
#